data_AF-A0A8E0M410-F1
#
_entry.id   AF-A0A8E0M410-F1
#
_cell.length_a   1.000
_cell.length_b   1.000
_cell.length_c   1.000
_cell.angle_alpha   90.00
_cell.angle_beta   90.00
_cell.angle_gamma   90.00
#
_symmetry.space_group_name_H-M   'P 1'
#
loop_
_entity.id
_entity.type
_entity.pdbx_description
1 polymer ?
#
loop_
_entity_poly.entity_id
_entity_poly.type
_entity_poly.pdbx_seq_one_letter_code
_entity_poly.pdbx_strand_id
1 'polypeptide(L)'
;MANMTNLDRLIINELLDHGVFTTTPLAAATQQSRAAIAELKKPSVQQRIGNYFKNLLGLAPDNFQENLLLLAGTAKLNSAQVHVLLATVKTVINEPELQGKDEDRAVATQKIVRQVHSEVTELDEREILRLIDSLFVKRFGLFTPDRLEEDQENTPAEIDDYWEVSPDFNEFAQNLVNHLGQSAPANDLNELQQVSRVLLAEQFMSPKTNPQTWPLLVAHKEEIADQWRQGGRFILEVGDHP
;
A
#
# COMPACT_ATOMS: atom_id res chain seq x y z
N MET A 1 25.81 8.71 2.19
CA MET A 1 24.76 7.72 2.51
C MET A 1 25.19 6.37 1.95
N ALA A 2 24.89 5.25 2.60
CA ALA A 2 25.19 3.94 2.03
C ALA A 2 24.37 3.74 0.74
N ASN A 3 24.99 3.24 -0.33
CA ASN A 3 24.31 2.99 -1.60
C ASN A 3 23.17 1.97 -1.40
N MET A 4 22.02 2.25 -2.01
CA MET A 4 20.87 1.34 -1.98
C MET A 4 21.19 0.08 -2.77
N THR A 5 20.90 -1.06 -2.15
CA THR A 5 20.98 -2.36 -2.80
C THR A 5 19.75 -2.60 -3.68
N ASN A 6 19.81 -3.60 -4.56
CA ASN A 6 18.64 -3.99 -5.36
C ASN A 6 17.47 -4.47 -4.49
N LEU A 7 17.73 -5.03 -3.30
CA LEU A 7 16.69 -5.48 -2.38
C LEU A 7 16.04 -4.29 -1.67
N ASP A 8 16.81 -3.25 -1.31
CA ASP A 8 16.23 -2.00 -0.78
C ASP A 8 15.29 -1.35 -1.79
N ARG A 9 15.73 -1.28 -3.05
CA ARG A 9 14.93 -0.74 -4.15
C ARG A 9 13.65 -1.52 -4.37
N LEU A 10 13.70 -2.86 -4.26
CA LEU A 10 12.50 -3.68 -4.33
C LEU A 10 11.50 -3.27 -3.24
N ILE A 11 11.92 -3.24 -1.97
CA ILE A 11 11.04 -2.88 -0.85
C ILE A 11 10.42 -1.49 -1.04
N ILE A 12 11.22 -0.53 -1.53
CA ILE A 12 10.76 0.83 -1.79
C ILE A 12 9.74 0.88 -2.92
N ASN A 13 9.99 0.16 -4.02
CA ASN A 13 9.08 0.15 -5.15
C ASN A 13 7.75 -0.52 -4.78
N GLU A 14 7.78 -1.60 -4.00
CA GLU A 14 6.58 -2.22 -3.43
C GLU A 14 5.80 -1.22 -2.55
N LEU A 15 6.49 -0.48 -1.67
CA LEU A 15 5.84 0.56 -0.86
C LEU A 15 5.27 1.71 -1.68
N LEU A 16 5.90 2.09 -2.79
CA LEU A 16 5.40 3.15 -3.67
C LEU A 16 4.18 2.69 -4.50
N ASP A 17 4.13 1.42 -4.90
CA ASP A 17 3.03 0.88 -5.72
C ASP A 17 1.82 0.45 -4.87
N HIS A 18 2.10 -0.27 -3.79
CA HIS A 18 1.09 -0.97 -3.00
C HIS A 18 0.78 -0.22 -1.69
N GLY A 19 1.74 0.57 -1.21
CA GLY A 19 1.65 1.24 0.09
C GLY A 19 1.87 0.30 1.27
N VAL A 20 2.21 -0.97 1.02
CA VAL A 20 2.49 -1.97 2.05
C VAL A 20 3.65 -2.86 1.60
N PHE A 21 4.44 -3.34 2.57
CA PHE A 21 5.36 -4.43 2.37
C PHE A 21 5.27 -5.37 3.57
N THR A 22 4.85 -6.62 3.32
CA THR A 22 4.60 -7.61 4.37
C THR A 22 5.76 -8.61 4.50
N THR A 23 5.87 -9.24 5.66
CA THR A 23 7.03 -10.07 6.01
C THR A 23 6.82 -11.57 5.90
N THR A 24 5.59 -12.03 5.71
CA THR A 24 5.31 -13.43 5.45
C THR A 24 5.25 -13.65 3.94
N PRO A 25 6.15 -14.46 3.36
CA PRO A 25 6.10 -14.77 1.94
C PRO A 25 4.88 -15.63 1.63
N LEU A 26 4.06 -15.21 0.68
CA LEU A 26 3.02 -16.05 0.10
C LEU A 26 3.65 -17.27 -0.61
N ALA A 27 2.89 -18.34 -0.80
CA ALA A 27 3.38 -19.58 -1.43
C ALA A 27 4.02 -19.32 -2.80
N ALA A 28 3.44 -18.40 -3.59
CA ALA A 28 3.93 -17.98 -4.91
C ALA A 28 5.07 -16.94 -4.87
N ALA A 29 5.58 -16.55 -3.68
CA ALA A 29 6.60 -15.51 -3.57
C ALA A 29 7.93 -15.93 -4.21
N THR A 30 8.46 -15.06 -5.07
CA THR A 30 9.74 -15.25 -5.77
C THR A 30 10.93 -15.31 -4.81
N GLN A 31 12.04 -15.90 -5.25
CA GLN A 31 13.28 -15.94 -4.45
C GLN A 31 13.76 -14.53 -4.07
N GLN A 32 13.58 -13.55 -4.96
CA GLN A 32 13.96 -12.17 -4.71
C GLN A 32 13.08 -11.50 -3.64
N SER A 33 11.76 -11.75 -3.64
CA SER A 33 10.85 -11.27 -2.58
C SER A 33 11.24 -11.86 -1.22
N ARG A 34 11.50 -13.18 -1.16
CA ARG A 34 11.96 -13.85 0.07
C ARG A 34 13.28 -13.26 0.60
N ALA A 35 14.21 -12.93 -0.29
CA ALA A 35 15.47 -12.28 0.08
C ALA A 35 15.26 -10.85 0.61
N ALA A 36 14.36 -10.08 0.00
CA ALA A 36 14.02 -8.73 0.47
C ALA A 36 13.39 -8.75 1.87
N ILE A 37 12.47 -9.69 2.11
CA ILE A 37 11.88 -9.93 3.44
C ILE A 37 12.98 -10.23 4.47
N ALA A 38 13.92 -11.12 4.15
CA ALA A 38 15.02 -11.47 5.06
C ALA A 38 15.96 -10.28 5.33
N GLU A 39 16.24 -9.45 4.33
CA GLU A 39 17.03 -8.23 4.50
C GLU A 39 16.33 -7.19 5.38
N LEU A 40 15.01 -7.02 5.22
CA LEU A 40 14.25 -6.02 5.97
C LEU A 40 14.31 -6.23 7.50
N LYS A 41 14.57 -7.47 7.95
CA LYS A 41 14.79 -7.78 9.38
C LYS A 41 16.03 -7.10 9.98
N LYS A 42 16.96 -6.64 9.14
CA LYS A 42 18.17 -5.94 9.60
C LYS A 42 17.85 -4.49 9.95
N PRO A 43 18.19 -4.00 11.17
CA PRO A 43 17.93 -2.61 11.56
C PRO A 43 18.55 -1.58 10.62
N SER A 44 19.72 -1.88 10.05
CA SER A 44 20.40 -1.00 9.09
C SER A 44 19.65 -0.83 7.77
N VAL A 45 18.89 -1.85 7.34
CA VAL A 45 18.02 -1.79 6.16
C VAL A 45 16.79 -0.94 6.46
N GLN A 46 16.13 -1.18 7.59
CA GLN A 46 14.97 -0.38 8.01
C GLN A 46 15.32 1.11 8.15
N GLN A 47 16.46 1.43 8.76
CA GLN A 47 16.94 2.82 8.87
C GLN A 47 17.23 3.43 7.50
N ARG A 48 17.80 2.68 6.56
CA ARG A 48 18.11 3.17 5.22
C ARG A 48 16.84 3.48 4.42
N ILE A 49 15.84 2.58 4.48
CA ILE A 49 14.53 2.78 3.84
C ILE A 49 13.78 3.94 4.49
N GLY A 50 13.75 4.00 5.83
CA GLY A 50 13.12 5.10 6.56
C GLY A 50 13.76 6.45 6.25
N ASN A 51 15.09 6.52 6.19
CA ASN A 51 15.80 7.75 5.83
C ASN A 51 15.55 8.16 4.38
N TYR A 52 15.46 7.20 3.45
CA TYR A 52 15.10 7.48 2.06
C TYR A 52 13.75 8.19 1.97
N PHE A 53 12.69 7.62 2.55
CA PHE A 53 11.37 8.25 2.53
C PHE A 53 11.31 9.54 3.35
N LYS A 54 12.02 9.63 4.48
CA LYS A 54 12.07 10.86 5.27
C LYS A 54 12.70 12.00 4.47
N ASN A 55 13.74 11.73 3.71
CA ASN A 55 14.38 12.73 2.85
C ASN A 55 13.50 13.07 1.64
N LEU A 56 12.89 12.06 1.01
CA LEU A 56 12.08 12.23 -0.20
C LEU A 56 10.72 12.89 0.08
N LEU A 57 10.00 12.45 1.12
CA LEU A 57 8.59 12.78 1.37
C LEU A 57 8.36 13.46 2.73
N GLY A 58 9.37 13.56 3.60
CA GLY A 58 9.21 14.13 4.94
C GLY A 58 8.46 13.22 5.92
N LEU A 59 8.35 11.93 5.60
CA LEU A 59 7.76 10.89 6.45
C LEU A 59 8.49 9.56 6.25
N ALA A 60 8.47 8.69 7.24
CA ALA A 60 8.95 7.32 7.11
C ALA A 60 7.75 6.37 7.04
N PRO A 61 7.89 5.17 6.44
CA PRO A 61 6.87 4.14 6.55
C PRO A 61 6.65 3.76 8.01
N ASP A 62 5.39 3.57 8.41
CA ASP A 62 5.06 3.00 9.71
C ASP A 62 5.46 1.53 9.74
N ASN A 63 6.04 1.09 10.85
CA ASN A 63 6.54 -0.25 11.03
C ASN A 63 5.86 -0.89 12.24
N PHE A 64 5.16 -2.01 12.01
CA PHE A 64 4.63 -2.85 13.06
C PHE A 64 5.01 -4.31 12.81
N GLN A 65 5.78 -4.88 13.73
CA GLN A 65 6.34 -6.24 13.58
C GLN A 65 6.96 -6.47 12.20
N GLU A 66 7.80 -5.53 11.75
CA GLU A 66 8.53 -5.59 10.47
C GLU A 66 7.66 -5.44 9.21
N ASN A 67 6.32 -5.37 9.34
CA ASN A 67 5.42 -4.98 8.25
C ASN A 67 5.44 -3.46 8.08
N LEU A 68 5.69 -3.01 6.85
CA LEU A 68 5.78 -1.58 6.54
C LEU A 68 4.49 -1.07 5.88
N LEU A 69 4.08 0.14 6.25
CA LEU A 69 2.93 0.83 5.69
C LEU A 69 3.34 2.24 5.26
N LEU A 70 2.95 2.63 4.05
CA LEU A 70 3.18 3.95 3.47
C LEU A 70 1.94 4.42 2.69
N LEU A 71 1.12 5.28 3.29
CA LEU A 71 -0.02 5.89 2.62
C LEU A 71 0.33 7.32 2.16
N ALA A 72 0.97 7.44 1.00
CA ALA A 72 1.38 8.72 0.42
C ALA A 72 1.00 8.86 -1.08
N GLY A 73 0.85 10.09 -1.57
CA GLY A 73 0.54 10.38 -2.98
C GLY A 73 -0.81 9.80 -3.43
N THR A 74 -0.83 9.11 -4.58
CA THR A 74 -2.01 8.40 -5.11
C THR A 74 -2.53 7.31 -4.17
N ALA A 75 -1.69 6.86 -3.24
CA ALA A 75 -2.02 5.87 -2.24
C ALA A 75 -2.92 6.45 -1.12
N LYS A 76 -3.18 7.76 -1.09
CA LYS A 76 -4.06 8.39 -0.09
C LYS A 76 -5.50 7.91 -0.27
N LEU A 77 -6.13 7.53 0.85
CA LEU A 77 -7.50 7.04 0.87
C LEU A 77 -8.49 8.20 1.09
N ASN A 78 -9.61 8.16 0.38
CA ASN A 78 -10.74 9.06 0.63
C ASN A 78 -11.62 8.54 1.79
N SER A 79 -12.58 9.35 2.25
CA SER A 79 -13.41 9.00 3.42
C SER A 79 -14.18 7.69 3.25
N ALA A 80 -14.76 7.44 2.08
CA ALA A 80 -15.51 6.20 1.82
C ALA A 80 -14.57 4.99 1.80
N GLN A 81 -13.40 5.13 1.20
CA GLN A 81 -12.36 4.09 1.21
C GLN A 81 -11.87 3.79 2.62
N VAL A 82 -11.69 4.80 3.47
CA VAL A 82 -11.32 4.60 4.88
C VAL A 82 -12.42 3.86 5.63
N HIS A 83 -13.69 4.22 5.40
CA HIS A 83 -14.82 3.55 6.07
C HIS A 83 -14.92 2.07 5.68
N VAL A 84 -14.90 1.78 4.37
CA VAL A 84 -14.88 0.39 3.85
C VAL A 84 -13.66 -0.37 4.37
N LEU A 85 -12.47 0.25 4.35
CA LEU A 85 -11.25 -0.37 4.85
C LEU A 85 -11.37 -0.78 6.31
N LEU A 86 -11.79 0.13 7.18
CA LEU A 86 -11.93 -0.13 8.62
C LEU A 86 -13.04 -1.15 8.91
N ALA A 87 -14.15 -1.06 8.19
CA ALA A 87 -15.24 -2.03 8.29
C ALA A 87 -14.77 -3.43 7.87
N THR A 88 -14.06 -3.56 6.74
CA THR A 88 -13.51 -4.85 6.29
C THR A 88 -12.51 -5.42 7.30
N VAL A 89 -11.60 -4.59 7.83
CA VAL A 89 -10.67 -5.00 8.89
C VAL A 89 -11.42 -5.52 10.12
N LYS A 90 -12.42 -4.76 10.60
CA LYS A 90 -13.25 -5.16 11.74
C LYS A 90 -13.95 -6.48 11.48
N THR A 91 -14.54 -6.65 10.31
CA THR A 91 -15.25 -7.87 9.93
C THR A 91 -14.29 -9.05 9.95
N VAL A 92 -13.19 -8.98 9.21
CA VAL A 92 -12.23 -10.08 9.03
C VAL A 92 -11.57 -10.49 10.35
N ILE A 93 -11.17 -9.55 11.20
CA ILE A 93 -10.59 -9.88 12.53
C ILE A 93 -11.58 -10.68 13.41
N ASN A 94 -12.88 -10.41 13.26
CA ASN A 94 -13.92 -11.05 14.04
C ASN A 94 -14.45 -12.34 13.40
N GLU A 95 -13.91 -12.77 12.25
CA GLU A 95 -14.34 -14.00 11.60
C GLU A 95 -13.89 -15.24 12.39
N PRO A 96 -14.83 -16.10 12.83
CA PRO A 96 -14.51 -17.31 13.59
C PRO A 96 -13.54 -18.25 12.86
N GLU A 97 -13.67 -18.34 11.53
CA GLU A 97 -12.84 -19.16 10.65
C GLU A 97 -11.35 -18.78 10.76
N LEU A 98 -11.04 -17.52 11.07
CA LEU A 98 -9.67 -17.04 11.24
C LEU A 98 -9.15 -17.12 12.68
N GLN A 99 -10.00 -17.50 13.65
CA GLN A 99 -9.62 -17.66 15.06
C GLN A 99 -9.20 -19.10 15.40
N GLY A 100 -9.41 -20.03 14.47
CA GLY A 100 -8.99 -21.43 14.59
C GLY A 100 -7.48 -21.62 14.48
N LYS A 101 -6.99 -22.80 14.87
CA LYS A 101 -5.60 -23.23 14.63
C LYS A 101 -5.40 -23.85 13.24
N ASP A 102 -6.45 -23.89 12.43
CA ASP A 102 -6.38 -24.44 11.08
C ASP A 102 -5.55 -23.52 10.19
N GLU A 103 -4.74 -24.13 9.32
CA GLU A 103 -3.87 -23.41 8.38
C GLU A 103 -4.68 -22.70 7.28
N ASP A 104 -5.97 -23.04 7.14
CA ASP A 104 -6.84 -22.58 6.06
C ASP A 104 -7.52 -21.26 6.43
N ARG A 105 -6.86 -20.15 6.10
CA ARG A 105 -7.31 -18.78 6.40
C ARG A 105 -8.29 -18.25 5.34
N ALA A 106 -9.32 -18.99 5.00
CA ALA A 106 -10.30 -18.58 3.98
C ALA A 106 -11.55 -17.91 4.60
N VAL A 107 -12.05 -16.85 3.95
CA VAL A 107 -13.32 -16.19 4.32
C VAL A 107 -14.25 -16.10 3.11
N ALA A 108 -15.55 -16.32 3.34
CA ALA A 108 -16.55 -16.22 2.27
C ALA A 108 -16.74 -14.77 1.83
N THR A 109 -16.50 -14.48 0.56
CA THR A 109 -16.53 -13.12 -0.02
C THR A 109 -17.86 -12.42 0.26
N GLN A 110 -18.97 -13.10 -0.01
CA GLN A 110 -20.31 -12.53 0.17
C GLN A 110 -20.65 -12.25 1.64
N LYS A 111 -20.15 -13.07 2.56
CA LYS A 111 -20.32 -12.86 4.01
C LYS A 111 -19.66 -11.54 4.43
N ILE A 112 -18.40 -11.36 4.04
CA ILE A 112 -17.64 -10.14 4.32
C ILE A 112 -18.32 -8.91 3.71
N VAL A 113 -18.71 -8.98 2.44
CA VAL A 113 -19.38 -7.86 1.75
C VAL A 113 -20.66 -7.45 2.46
N ARG A 114 -21.51 -8.41 2.85
CA ARG A 114 -22.76 -8.13 3.58
C ARG A 114 -22.52 -7.52 4.96
N GLN A 115 -21.53 -8.01 5.70
CA GLN A 115 -21.18 -7.44 7.02
C GLN A 115 -20.62 -6.03 6.87
N VAL A 116 -19.79 -5.76 5.86
CA VAL A 116 -19.27 -4.41 5.58
C VAL A 116 -20.40 -3.48 5.17
N HIS A 117 -21.33 -3.93 4.33
CA HIS A 117 -22.51 -3.16 3.93
C HIS A 117 -23.41 -2.78 5.13
N SER A 118 -23.48 -3.62 6.16
CA SER A 118 -24.23 -3.29 7.38
C SER A 118 -23.64 -2.11 8.18
N GLU A 119 -22.35 -1.82 7.99
CA GLU A 119 -21.67 -0.67 8.61
C GLU A 119 -21.60 0.52 7.63
N VAL A 120 -21.37 0.25 6.34
CA VAL A 120 -21.23 1.22 5.24
C VAL A 120 -22.49 1.21 4.38
N THR A 121 -23.61 1.65 4.97
CA THR A 121 -24.94 1.58 4.34
C THR A 121 -25.14 2.52 3.15
N GLU A 122 -24.21 3.46 2.94
CA GLU A 122 -24.25 4.46 1.87
C GLU A 122 -23.78 3.94 0.51
N LEU A 123 -23.09 2.80 0.46
CA LEU A 123 -22.61 2.16 -0.77
C LEU A 123 -23.39 0.87 -1.02
N ASP A 124 -23.52 0.44 -2.27
CA ASP A 124 -24.09 -0.88 -2.54
C ASP A 124 -23.05 -2.01 -2.38
N GLU A 125 -23.52 -3.25 -2.26
CA GLU A 125 -22.64 -4.43 -2.12
C GLU A 125 -21.64 -4.59 -3.28
N ARG A 126 -22.00 -4.13 -4.48
CA ARG A 126 -21.13 -4.23 -5.67
C ARG A 126 -19.99 -3.23 -5.60
N GLU A 127 -20.26 -2.01 -5.14
CA GLU A 127 -19.27 -0.97 -4.89
C GLU A 127 -18.36 -1.36 -3.74
N ILE A 128 -18.90 -1.92 -2.67
CA ILE A 128 -18.12 -2.47 -1.54
C ILE A 128 -17.19 -3.58 -2.03
N LEU A 129 -17.70 -4.56 -2.78
CA LEU A 129 -16.88 -5.63 -3.36
C LEU A 129 -15.75 -5.07 -4.22
N ARG A 130 -16.05 -4.09 -5.08
CA ARG A 130 -15.04 -3.43 -5.92
C ARG A 130 -13.98 -2.69 -5.09
N LEU A 131 -14.37 -2.04 -4.00
CA LEU A 131 -13.44 -1.36 -3.11
C LEU A 131 -12.57 -2.34 -2.32
N ILE A 132 -13.14 -3.46 -1.85
CA ILE A 132 -12.39 -4.51 -1.17
C ILE A 132 -11.39 -5.15 -2.13
N ASP A 133 -11.82 -5.51 -3.34
CA ASP A 133 -10.93 -6.04 -4.38
C ASP A 133 -9.82 -5.05 -4.75
N SER A 134 -10.18 -3.77 -4.93
CA SER A 134 -9.21 -2.70 -5.17
C SER A 134 -8.19 -2.55 -4.05
N LEU A 135 -8.60 -2.65 -2.79
CA LEU A 135 -7.75 -2.35 -1.63
C LEU A 135 -7.02 -3.60 -1.15
N PHE A 136 -7.72 -4.66 -0.81
CA PHE A 136 -7.14 -5.84 -0.17
C PHE A 136 -6.57 -6.86 -1.14
N VAL A 137 -7.15 -7.02 -2.33
CA VAL A 137 -6.63 -7.96 -3.34
C VAL A 137 -5.53 -7.30 -4.16
N LYS A 138 -5.87 -6.24 -4.92
CA LYS A 138 -4.97 -5.66 -5.92
C LYS A 138 -3.88 -4.79 -5.32
N ARG A 139 -4.26 -3.96 -4.35
CA ARG A 139 -3.35 -2.96 -3.81
C ARG A 139 -2.50 -3.51 -2.68
N PHE A 140 -3.10 -4.03 -1.61
CA PHE A 140 -2.35 -4.51 -0.45
C PHE A 140 -1.90 -5.96 -0.56
N GLY A 141 -2.49 -6.77 -1.46
CA GLY A 141 -2.13 -8.18 -1.60
C GLY A 141 -2.40 -9.00 -0.33
N LEU A 142 -3.38 -8.59 0.48
CA LEU A 142 -3.76 -9.25 1.72
C LEU A 142 -4.83 -10.32 1.53
N PHE A 143 -5.58 -10.27 0.43
CA PHE A 143 -6.53 -11.31 0.03
C PHE A 143 -6.10 -11.93 -1.30
N THR A 144 -6.14 -13.25 -1.37
CA THR A 144 -6.01 -14.01 -2.62
C THR A 144 -7.38 -14.59 -2.96
N PRO A 145 -7.97 -14.26 -4.13
CA PRO A 145 -9.17 -14.92 -4.59
C PRO A 145 -8.93 -16.42 -4.79
N ASP A 146 -9.67 -17.23 -4.04
CA ASP A 146 -9.74 -18.67 -4.24
C ASP A 146 -11.08 -18.96 -4.94
N ARG A 147 -10.97 -19.25 -6.24
CA ARG A 147 -12.09 -19.59 -7.10
C ARG A 147 -11.92 -21.03 -7.52
N LEU A 148 -12.90 -21.87 -7.16
CA LEU A 148 -13.04 -23.18 -7.76
C LEU A 148 -13.23 -22.99 -9.28
N GLU A 149 -12.38 -23.62 -10.09
CA GLU A 149 -12.49 -23.57 -11.55
C GLU A 149 -13.89 -24.05 -11.97
N GLU A 150 -14.55 -23.27 -12.83
CA GLU A 150 -15.87 -23.58 -13.37
C GLU A 150 -15.84 -24.94 -14.09
N ASP A 151 -16.50 -25.96 -13.53
CA ASP A 151 -17.03 -27.04 -14.37
C ASP A 151 -18.09 -26.41 -15.29
N GLN A 152 -17.87 -26.49 -16.60
CA GLN A 152 -18.64 -25.85 -17.67
C GLN A 152 -20.08 -26.37 -17.85
N GLU A 153 -20.82 -26.66 -16.78
CA GLU A 153 -22.22 -27.07 -16.86
C GLU A 153 -23.16 -26.02 -16.27
N ASN A 154 -23.80 -25.28 -17.20
CA ASN A 154 -24.99 -24.42 -17.08
C ASN A 154 -25.91 -24.70 -15.87
N THR A 155 -25.45 -24.33 -14.68
CA THR A 155 -26.25 -24.20 -13.48
C THR A 155 -25.87 -22.85 -12.88
N PRO A 156 -26.82 -21.98 -12.49
CA PRO A 156 -26.50 -20.83 -11.67
C PRO A 156 -26.17 -21.35 -10.27
N ALA A 157 -24.98 -21.94 -10.11
CA ALA A 157 -24.41 -22.19 -8.80
C ALA A 157 -24.12 -20.82 -8.19
N GLU A 158 -24.58 -20.57 -6.97
CA GLU A 158 -23.94 -19.59 -6.11
C GLU A 158 -22.46 -19.98 -6.09
N ILE A 159 -21.63 -19.24 -6.81
CA ILE A 159 -20.18 -19.44 -6.77
C ILE A 159 -19.80 -19.04 -5.35
N ASP A 160 -19.47 -20.02 -4.53
CA ASP A 160 -18.89 -19.76 -3.21
C ASP A 160 -17.48 -19.20 -3.42
N ASP A 161 -17.41 -17.89 -3.67
CA ASP A 161 -16.15 -17.15 -3.82
C ASP A 161 -15.52 -16.99 -2.43
N TYR A 162 -14.30 -17.50 -2.23
CA TYR A 162 -13.52 -17.31 -1.01
C TYR A 162 -12.34 -16.37 -1.23
N TRP A 163 -11.94 -15.68 -0.16
CA TRP A 163 -10.66 -15.01 -0.08
C TRP A 163 -9.78 -15.72 0.93
N GLU A 164 -8.62 -16.19 0.50
CA GLU A 164 -7.54 -16.54 1.41
C GLU A 164 -6.96 -15.25 2.00
N VAL A 165 -6.89 -15.20 3.32
CA VAL A 165 -6.42 -14.05 4.08
C VAL A 165 -4.96 -14.24 4.47
N SER A 166 -4.14 -13.24 4.12
CA SER A 166 -2.71 -13.22 4.42
C SER A 166 -2.43 -13.47 5.91
N PRO A 167 -1.38 -14.26 6.22
CA PRO A 167 -0.86 -14.42 7.57
C PRO A 167 -0.65 -13.09 8.31
N ASP A 168 -0.14 -12.07 7.60
CA ASP A 168 0.21 -10.75 8.16
C ASP A 168 -1.00 -9.79 8.32
N PHE A 169 -2.23 -10.27 8.09
CA PHE A 169 -3.41 -9.40 8.08
C PHE A 169 -3.60 -8.63 9.41
N ASN A 170 -3.35 -9.29 10.55
CA ASN A 170 -3.55 -8.68 11.86
C ASN A 170 -2.49 -7.62 12.16
N GLU A 171 -1.24 -7.90 11.82
CA GLU A 171 -0.12 -6.97 11.94
C GLU A 171 -0.33 -5.76 11.03
N PHE A 172 -0.78 -5.98 9.79
CA PHE A 172 -1.18 -4.90 8.87
C PHE A 172 -2.32 -4.07 9.44
N ALA A 173 -3.39 -4.71 9.92
CA ALA A 173 -4.55 -4.03 10.48
C ALA A 173 -4.16 -3.13 11.66
N GLN A 174 -3.31 -3.63 12.56
CA GLN A 174 -2.79 -2.83 13.67
C GLN A 174 -1.95 -1.64 13.15
N ASN A 175 -1.07 -1.86 12.17
CA ASN A 175 -0.25 -0.80 11.59
C ASN A 175 -1.12 0.30 10.96
N LEU A 176 -2.15 -0.10 10.22
CA LEU A 176 -3.10 0.79 9.58
C LEU A 176 -3.90 1.60 10.60
N VAL A 177 -4.46 0.96 11.63
CA VAL A 177 -5.21 1.66 12.69
C VAL A 177 -4.31 2.64 13.43
N ASN A 178 -3.06 2.25 13.74
CA ASN A 178 -2.07 3.15 14.33
C ASN A 178 -1.81 4.36 13.43
N HIS A 179 -1.61 4.16 12.13
CA HIS A 179 -1.40 5.24 11.16
C HIS A 179 -2.59 6.20 11.10
N LEU A 180 -3.81 5.67 10.98
CA LEU A 180 -5.03 6.49 10.90
C LEU A 180 -5.36 7.20 12.22
N GLY A 181 -4.98 6.62 13.36
CA GLY A 181 -5.14 7.20 14.68
C GLY A 181 -4.12 8.30 15.01
N GLN A 182 -2.99 8.35 14.31
CA GLN A 182 -2.02 9.41 14.47
C GLN A 182 -2.58 10.71 13.87
N SER A 183 -2.65 11.77 14.68
CA SER A 183 -2.82 13.11 14.15
C SER A 183 -1.58 13.45 13.34
N ALA A 184 -1.71 13.60 12.02
CA ALA A 184 -0.59 13.95 11.17
C ALA A 184 0.10 15.20 11.74
N PRO A 185 1.37 15.13 12.17
CA PRO A 185 2.06 16.33 12.58
C PRO A 185 2.05 17.29 11.40
N ALA A 186 1.87 18.59 11.68
CA ALA A 186 2.18 19.64 10.72
C ALA A 186 3.70 19.60 10.48
N ASN A 187 4.15 18.64 9.67
CA ASN A 187 5.54 18.61 9.24
C ASN A 187 5.69 19.74 8.25
N ASP A 188 6.42 20.78 8.65
CA ASP A 188 6.92 21.80 7.74
C ASP A 188 7.81 21.10 6.71
N LEU A 189 7.23 20.80 5.55
CA LEU A 189 7.92 20.13 4.46
C LEU A 189 8.92 21.12 3.86
N ASN A 190 10.14 20.65 3.63
CA ASN A 190 11.08 21.41 2.83
C ASN A 190 10.66 21.43 1.35
N GLU A 191 11.27 22.31 0.57
CA GLU A 191 10.92 22.52 -0.84
C GLU A 191 11.02 21.23 -1.68
N LEU A 192 12.06 20.42 -1.46
CA LEU A 192 12.25 19.15 -2.17
C LEU A 192 11.14 18.14 -1.83
N GLN A 193 10.75 18.04 -0.57
CA GLN A 193 9.70 17.16 -0.10
C GLN A 193 8.33 17.59 -0.63
N GLN A 194 8.07 18.89 -0.71
CA GLN A 194 6.84 19.43 -1.30
C GLN A 194 6.72 19.00 -2.76
N VAL A 195 7.79 19.19 -3.55
CA VAL A 195 7.80 18.80 -4.96
C VAL A 195 7.66 17.29 -5.12
N SER A 196 8.42 16.50 -4.37
CA SER A 196 8.37 15.03 -4.43
C SER A 196 7.01 14.46 -4.04
N ARG A 197 6.28 15.07 -3.10
CA ARG A 197 4.91 14.65 -2.78
C ARG A 197 3.95 14.88 -3.94
N VAL A 198 4.09 15.98 -4.67
CA VAL A 198 3.26 16.24 -5.85
C VAL A 198 3.63 15.25 -6.97
N LEU A 199 4.92 15.03 -7.23
CA LEU A 199 5.37 14.04 -8.23
C LEU A 199 4.94 12.60 -7.91
N LEU A 200 4.76 12.27 -6.63
CA LEU A 200 4.21 10.99 -6.22
C LEU A 200 2.69 10.89 -6.44
N ALA A 201 1.97 12.00 -6.36
CA ALA A 201 0.52 12.05 -6.58
C ALA A 201 0.16 12.21 -8.07
N GLU A 202 1.00 12.87 -8.84
CA GLU A 202 0.76 13.29 -10.21
C GLU A 202 1.95 12.88 -11.09
N GLN A 203 1.68 12.10 -12.14
CA GLN A 203 2.71 11.70 -13.10
C GLN A 203 3.31 12.90 -13.86
N PHE A 204 2.53 13.97 -14.02
CA PHE A 204 2.93 15.17 -14.76
C PHE A 204 2.69 16.41 -13.91
N MET A 205 3.68 17.30 -13.88
CA MET A 205 3.58 18.63 -13.27
C MET A 205 3.67 19.69 -14.35
N SER A 206 2.95 20.80 -14.20
CA SER A 206 3.06 21.95 -15.11
C SER A 206 2.93 23.27 -14.36
N PRO A 207 3.43 24.40 -14.92
CA PRO A 207 3.22 25.72 -14.32
C PRO A 207 1.74 26.09 -14.18
N LYS A 208 0.86 25.52 -15.02
CA LYS A 208 -0.58 25.81 -15.01
C LYS A 208 -1.31 25.05 -13.90
N THR A 209 -0.96 23.78 -13.70
CA THR A 209 -1.59 22.89 -12.71
C THR A 209 -0.99 23.08 -11.32
N ASN A 210 0.31 23.37 -11.23
CA ASN A 210 1.04 23.46 -9.98
C ASN A 210 1.91 24.74 -9.91
N PRO A 211 1.30 25.95 -9.94
CA PRO A 211 2.03 27.22 -10.05
C PRO A 211 2.97 27.51 -8.87
N GLN A 212 2.72 26.92 -7.69
CA GLN A 212 3.52 27.12 -6.49
C GLN A 212 4.72 26.17 -6.41
N THR A 213 4.56 24.91 -6.84
CA THR A 213 5.63 23.90 -6.76
C THR A 213 6.48 23.84 -8.02
N TRP A 214 5.98 24.30 -9.16
CA TRP A 214 6.74 24.32 -10.42
C TRP A 214 8.05 25.13 -10.33
N PRO A 215 8.07 26.35 -9.76
CA PRO A 215 9.33 27.08 -9.59
C PRO A 215 10.34 26.33 -8.71
N LEU A 216 9.86 25.63 -7.67
CA LEU A 216 10.69 24.81 -6.77
C LEU A 216 11.30 23.61 -7.52
N LEU A 217 10.51 22.94 -8.37
CA LEU A 217 10.99 21.86 -9.21
C LEU A 217 12.11 22.33 -10.14
N VAL A 218 11.93 23.48 -10.80
CA VAL A 218 12.94 24.05 -11.71
C VAL A 218 14.22 24.43 -10.95
N ALA A 219 14.09 25.01 -9.76
CA ALA A 219 15.22 25.43 -8.92
C ALA A 219 16.05 24.24 -8.40
N HIS A 220 15.40 23.12 -8.07
CA HIS A 220 16.02 21.95 -7.42
C HIS A 220 16.05 20.69 -8.30
N LYS A 221 15.95 20.85 -9.63
CA LYS A 221 15.73 19.72 -10.56
C LYS A 221 16.77 18.60 -10.45
N GLU A 222 18.04 18.94 -10.25
CA GLU A 222 19.13 17.96 -10.12
C GLU A 222 19.04 17.19 -8.81
N GLU A 223 18.83 17.87 -7.69
CA GLU A 223 18.70 17.25 -6.37
C GLU A 223 17.49 16.31 -6.30
N ILE A 224 16.35 16.75 -6.87
CA ILE A 224 15.14 15.93 -6.94
C ILE A 224 15.38 14.72 -7.84
N ALA A 225 15.96 14.91 -9.03
CA ALA A 225 16.30 13.80 -9.92
C ALA A 225 17.22 12.76 -9.24
N ASP A 226 18.21 13.22 -8.48
CA ASP A 226 19.13 12.35 -7.74
C ASP A 226 18.43 11.58 -6.60
N GLN A 227 17.47 12.18 -5.90
CA GLN A 227 16.66 11.50 -4.90
C GLN A 227 15.83 10.37 -5.52
N TRP A 228 15.11 10.64 -6.62
CA TRP A 228 14.29 9.63 -7.29
C TRP A 228 15.12 8.52 -7.96
N ARG A 229 16.29 8.87 -8.49
CA ARG A 229 17.21 7.89 -9.11
C ARG A 229 17.75 6.87 -8.11
N GLN A 230 17.86 7.21 -6.83
CA GLN A 230 18.29 6.26 -5.79
C GLN A 230 17.35 5.03 -5.70
N GLY A 231 16.04 5.25 -5.82
CA GLY A 231 15.03 4.18 -5.91
C GLY A 231 15.13 3.34 -7.19
N GLY A 232 15.76 3.88 -8.23
CA GLY A 232 16.16 3.14 -9.44
C GLY A 232 15.04 2.86 -10.45
N ARG A 233 13.80 3.29 -10.18
CA ARG A 233 12.65 3.10 -11.08
C ARG A 233 12.23 4.36 -11.82
N PHE A 234 12.25 5.51 -11.15
CA PHE A 234 11.72 6.75 -11.69
C PHE A 234 12.85 7.62 -12.24
N ILE A 235 12.61 8.19 -13.42
CA ILE A 235 13.49 9.17 -14.07
C ILE A 235 12.71 10.47 -14.13
N LEU A 236 13.27 11.53 -13.54
CA LEU A 236 12.70 12.86 -13.66
C LEU A 236 13.17 13.48 -14.97
N GLU A 237 12.21 13.79 -15.84
CA GLU A 237 12.43 14.57 -17.05
C GLU A 237 11.79 15.94 -16.87
N VAL A 238 12.62 17.00 -16.93
CA VAL A 238 12.14 18.38 -16.90
C VAL A 238 12.42 18.98 -18.27
N GLY A 239 11.36 19.37 -18.97
CA GLY A 239 11.49 20.06 -20.24
C GLY A 239 12.21 21.39 -20.05
N ASP A 240 13.35 21.57 -20.70
CA ASP A 240 14.01 22.86 -20.79
C ASP A 240 13.26 23.66 -21.89
N HIS A 241 12.23 24.45 -21.53
CA HIS A 241 11.81 25.71 -22.18
C HIS A 241 10.38 26.17 -21.75
N PRO A 242 10.12 27.50 -21.71
CA PRO A 242 8.90 28.12 -21.16
C PRO A 242 7.60 27.89 -21.96
#